data_AF-A0A2S8FAW0-F1
#
_entry.id   AF-A0A2S8FAW0-F1
#
_cell.length_a   1.000
_cell.length_b   1.000
_cell.length_c   1.000
_cell.angle_alpha   90.00
_cell.angle_beta   90.00
_cell.angle_gamma   90.00
#
_symmetry.space_group_name_H-M   'P 1'
#
loop_
_entity.id
_entity.type
_entity.pdbx_description
1 polymer ?
#
loop_
_entity_poly.entity_id
_entity_poly.type
_entity_poly.pdbx_seq_one_letter_code
_entity_poly.pdbx_strand_id
1 'polypeptide(L)'
;MQLTHRQFSTSAFNLAWELIDKPDRTPEEEIQMLSSAAASLWHRTQRDDVTNQHRSVGYWQLTRVYALLGGHATGWRFRSEYG
;
A
#
# COMPACT_ATOMS: atom_id res chain seq x y z
N MET A 1 6.89 -22.65 2.57
CA MET A 1 6.43 -21.38 1.96
C MET A 1 5.64 -20.48 2.91
N GLN A 2 4.89 -21.00 3.89
CA GLN A 2 4.10 -20.18 4.84
C GLN A 2 4.90 -19.12 5.62
N LEU A 3 6.10 -19.47 6.13
CA LEU A 3 6.97 -18.53 6.83
C LEU A 3 7.36 -17.33 5.96
N THR A 4 7.69 -17.60 4.70
CA THR A 4 8.05 -16.60 3.70
C THR A 4 6.88 -15.64 3.43
N HIS A 5 5.67 -16.16 3.25
CA HIS A 5 4.46 -15.33 3.12
C HIS A 5 4.18 -14.48 4.36
N ARG A 6 4.41 -15.02 5.56
CA ARG A 6 4.26 -14.27 6.81
C ARG A 6 5.26 -13.11 6.91
N GLN A 7 6.53 -13.35 6.57
CA GLN A 7 7.56 -12.32 6.58
C GLN A 7 7.26 -11.23 5.55
N PHE A 8 7.05 -11.60 4.29
CA PHE A 8 6.79 -10.61 3.24
C PHE A 8 5.49 -9.85 3.45
N SER A 9 4.41 -10.50 3.93
CA SER A 9 3.18 -9.78 4.25
C SER A 9 3.37 -8.70 5.31
N THR A 10 4.21 -8.96 6.32
CA THR A 10 4.49 -8.00 7.40
C THR A 10 5.40 -6.88 6.91
N SER A 11 6.50 -7.22 6.24
CA SER A 11 7.46 -6.22 5.73
C SER A 11 6.80 -5.28 4.71
N ALA A 12 6.03 -5.82 3.77
CA ALA A 12 5.31 -5.01 2.77
C ALA A 12 4.20 -4.16 3.41
N PHE A 13 3.54 -4.65 4.47
CA PHE A 13 2.54 -3.87 5.21
C PHE A 13 3.17 -2.65 5.88
N ASN A 14 4.31 -2.83 6.52
CA ASN A 14 5.01 -1.77 7.24
C ASN A 14 5.58 -0.74 6.27
N LEU A 15 6.20 -1.18 5.17
CA LEU A 15 6.69 -0.28 4.12
C LEU A 15 5.57 0.57 3.53
N ALA A 16 4.40 -0.01 3.29
CA ALA A 16 3.24 0.77 2.84
C ALA A 16 2.85 1.85 3.85
N TRP A 17 2.92 1.60 5.16
CA TRP A 17 2.67 2.62 6.20
C TRP A 17 3.75 3.70 6.25
N GLU A 18 5.02 3.33 6.20
CA GLU A 18 6.13 4.28 6.14
C GLU A 18 5.97 5.25 4.96
N LEU A 19 5.54 4.74 3.80
CA LEU A 19 5.24 5.56 2.64
C LEU A 19 3.94 6.37 2.80
N ILE A 20 2.89 5.82 3.41
CA ILE A 20 1.64 6.57 3.70
C ILE A 20 1.93 7.81 4.54
N ASP A 21 2.80 7.68 5.54
CA ASP A 21 3.13 8.74 6.49
C ASP A 21 4.17 9.73 5.95
N LYS A 22 4.78 9.44 4.79
CA LYS A 22 5.71 10.35 4.12
C LYS A 22 4.95 11.50 3.42
N PRO A 23 5.20 12.78 3.81
CA PRO A 23 4.44 13.93 3.31
C PRO A 23 4.72 14.28 1.84
N ASP A 24 5.95 14.08 1.36
CA ASP A 24 6.39 14.41 -0.01
C ASP A 24 6.91 13.14 -0.73
N ARG A 25 5.98 12.29 -1.16
CA ARG A 25 6.30 11.09 -1.96
C ARG A 25 6.59 11.47 -3.41
N THR A 26 7.62 10.87 -3.99
CA THR A 26 7.81 10.90 -5.45
C THR A 26 6.81 9.98 -6.15
N PRO A 27 6.58 10.12 -7.47
CA PRO A 27 5.77 9.17 -8.24
C PRO A 27 6.21 7.71 -8.08
N GLU A 28 7.51 7.47 -8.00
CA GLU A 28 8.07 6.13 -7.79
C GLU A 28 7.69 5.58 -6.41
N GLU A 29 7.70 6.43 -5.38
CA GLU A 29 7.30 6.07 -4.02
C GLU A 29 5.78 5.87 -3.89
N GLU A 30 4.98 6.59 -4.67
CA GLU A 30 3.54 6.35 -4.81
C GLU A 30 3.26 4.97 -5.41
N ILE A 31 3.98 4.60 -6.47
CA ILE A 31 3.92 3.26 -7.07
C ILE A 31 4.39 2.20 -6.07
N GLN A 32 5.47 2.47 -5.34
CA GLN A 32 6.02 1.56 -4.33
C GLN A 32 5.04 1.35 -3.18
N MET A 33 4.32 2.39 -2.75
CA MET A 33 3.29 2.31 -1.73
C MET A 33 2.14 1.40 -2.16
N LEU A 34 1.61 1.61 -3.37
CA LEU A 34 0.56 0.76 -3.94
C LEU A 34 1.02 -0.70 -4.05
N SER A 35 2.22 -0.91 -4.59
CA SER A 35 2.79 -2.24 -4.77
C SER A 35 2.97 -2.96 -3.43
N SER A 36 3.43 -2.24 -2.40
CA SER A 36 3.66 -2.80 -1.07
C SER A 36 2.34 -3.18 -0.37
N ALA A 37 1.31 -2.34 -0.46
CA ALA A 37 -0.01 -2.64 0.08
C ALA A 37 -0.65 -3.87 -0.63
N ALA A 38 -0.57 -3.92 -1.95
CA ALA A 38 -1.08 -5.04 -2.74
C ALA A 38 -0.31 -6.35 -2.45
N ALA A 39 1.03 -6.29 -2.39
CA ALA A 39 1.88 -7.43 -2.06
C ALA A 39 1.61 -7.95 -0.64
N SER A 40 1.41 -7.05 0.33
CA SER A 40 1.04 -7.43 1.69
C SER A 40 -0.25 -8.24 1.71
N LEU A 41 -1.30 -7.73 1.05
CA LEU A 41 -2.58 -8.39 0.95
C LEU A 41 -2.45 -9.75 0.27
N TRP A 42 -1.76 -9.82 -0.88
CA TRP A 42 -1.55 -11.07 -1.60
C TRP A 42 -0.83 -12.13 -0.75
N HIS A 43 0.26 -11.76 -0.08
CA HIS A 43 0.97 -12.68 0.81
C HIS A 43 0.12 -13.15 1.99
N ARG A 44 -0.79 -12.31 2.52
CA ARG A 44 -1.75 -12.76 3.54
C ARG A 44 -2.74 -13.78 2.95
N THR A 45 -3.24 -13.57 1.74
CA THR A 45 -4.22 -14.51 1.16
C THR A 45 -3.64 -15.88 0.83
N GLN A 46 -2.32 -16.03 0.73
CA GLN A 46 -1.64 -17.31 0.53
C GLN A 46 -1.47 -18.13 1.82
N ARG A 47 -1.84 -17.58 2.98
CA ARG A 47 -1.65 -18.23 4.28
C ARG A 47 -2.91 -18.91 4.79
N ASP A 48 -2.74 -20.09 5.36
CA ASP A 48 -3.84 -20.92 5.87
C ASP A 48 -4.43 -20.39 7.18
N ASP A 49 -3.65 -19.59 7.92
CA ASP A 49 -4.03 -19.02 9.23
C ASP A 49 -4.72 -17.64 9.14
N VAL A 50 -5.05 -17.19 7.93
CA VAL A 50 -5.59 -15.85 7.70
C VAL A 50 -7.12 -15.81 7.84
N THR A 51 -7.56 -15.18 8.93
CA THR A 51 -8.96 -14.89 9.23
C THR A 51 -9.53 -13.77 8.35
N ASN A 52 -10.86 -13.64 8.35
CA ASN A 52 -11.54 -12.52 7.70
C ASN A 52 -11.09 -11.16 8.25
N GLN A 53 -10.82 -11.06 9.56
CA GLN A 53 -10.30 -9.84 10.18
C GLN A 53 -8.93 -9.45 9.59
N HIS A 54 -8.02 -10.41 9.43
CA HIS A 54 -6.71 -10.16 8.81
C HIS A 54 -6.85 -9.66 7.37
N ARG A 55 -7.83 -10.16 6.62
CA ARG A 55 -8.15 -9.70 5.25
C ARG A 55 -8.73 -8.29 5.25
N SER A 56 -9.68 -8.00 6.14
CA SER A 56 -10.28 -6.67 6.29
C SER A 56 -9.25 -5.58 6.55
N VAL A 57 -8.24 -5.84 7.39
CA VAL A 57 -7.13 -4.90 7.64
C VAL A 57 -6.32 -4.63 6.36
N GLY A 58 -6.03 -5.67 5.58
CA GLY A 58 -5.31 -5.52 4.31
C GLY A 58 -6.12 -4.75 3.26
N TYR A 59 -7.42 -5.02 3.14
CA TYR A 59 -8.32 -4.27 2.27
C TYR A 59 -8.40 -2.80 2.67
N TRP A 60 -8.51 -2.51 3.96
CA TRP A 60 -8.54 -1.14 4.45
C TRP A 60 -7.27 -0.36 4.10
N GLN A 61 -6.08 -0.95 4.27
CA GLN A 61 -4.84 -0.31 3.87
C GLN A 61 -4.80 -0.05 2.36
N LEU A 62 -5.16 -1.03 1.54
CA LEU A 62 -5.16 -0.88 0.08
C LEU A 62 -6.15 0.19 -0.39
N THR A 63 -7.37 0.22 0.13
CA THR A 63 -8.36 1.27 -0.18
C THR A 63 -7.88 2.66 0.26
N ARG A 64 -7.22 2.77 1.43
CA ARG A 64 -6.61 4.03 1.87
C ARG A 64 -5.52 4.50 0.89
N VAL A 65 -4.68 3.60 0.41
CA VAL A 65 -3.66 3.92 -0.61
C VAL A 65 -4.32 4.44 -1.88
N TYR A 66 -5.36 3.77 -2.39
CA TYR A 66 -6.12 4.27 -3.55
C TYR A 66 -6.70 5.67 -3.32
N ALA A 67 -7.25 5.94 -2.14
CA ALA A 67 -7.80 7.25 -1.80
C ALA A 67 -6.72 8.34 -1.79
N LEU A 68 -5.53 8.05 -1.26
CA LEU A 68 -4.39 8.98 -1.26
C LEU A 68 -3.94 9.28 -2.69
N LEU A 69 -3.75 8.25 -3.53
CA LEU A 69 -3.34 8.43 -4.92
C LEU A 69 -4.39 9.16 -5.77
N GLY A 70 -5.68 8.91 -5.52
CA GLY A 70 -6.77 9.67 -6.13
C GLY A 70 -6.81 11.13 -5.69
N GLY A 71 -6.45 11.41 -4.43
CA GLY A 71 -6.24 12.76 -3.92
C GLY A 71 -5.03 13.45 -4.58
N HIS A 72 -3.94 12.72 -4.81
CA HIS A 72 -2.77 13.26 -5.52
C HIS A 72 -3.07 13.54 -7.00
N ALA A 73 -3.88 12.71 -7.68
CA ALA A 73 -4.32 12.97 -9.06
C ALA A 73 -5.02 14.33 -9.25
N THR A 74 -5.68 14.86 -8.21
CA THR A 74 -6.21 16.23 -8.24
C THR A 74 -5.14 17.30 -7.97
N GLY A 75 -4.05 16.97 -7.29
CA GLY A 75 -2.86 17.81 -7.12
C GLY A 75 -1.94 17.86 -8.36
N TRP A 76 -1.88 16.79 -9.15
CA TRP A 76 -1.10 16.71 -10.39
C TRP A 76 -1.58 17.70 -11.48
N ARG A 77 -2.87 18.04 -11.51
CA ARG A 77 -3.42 18.97 -12.51
C ARG A 77 -3.08 20.45 -12.27
N PHE A 78 -2.52 20.82 -11.11
CA PHE A 78 -2.16 22.21 -10.81
C PHE A 78 -0.67 22.52 -10.81
N ARG A 79 0.22 21.51 -10.86
CA ARG A 79 1.67 21.73 -10.76
C ARG A 79 2.43 21.62 -12.09
N SER A 80 1.82 21.14 -13.17
CA SER A 80 2.49 21.02 -14.48
C SER A 80 2.14 22.12 -15.49
N GLU A 81 1.26 23.07 -15.18
CA GLU A 81 0.87 24.13 -16.13
C GLU A 81 1.50 25.51 -15.87
N TYR A 82 2.23 25.72 -14.77
CA TYR A 82 2.93 26.98 -14.48
C TYR A 82 4.21 26.78 -13.64
N GLY A 83 5.18 26.02 -14.16
CA GLY A 83 6.50 25.84 -13.54
C GLY A 83 7.59 25.74 -14.60
#